data_AF-A0A4D0CG54-F1
#
_entry.id   AF-A0A4D0CG54-F1
#
_cell.length_a   1.000
_cell.length_b   1.000
_cell.length_c   1.000
_cell.angle_alpha   90.00
_cell.angle_beta   90.00
_cell.angle_gamma   90.00
#
_symmetry.space_group_name_H-M   'P 1'
#
loop_
_entity.id
_entity.type
_entity.pdbx_description
1 polymer ?
#
loop_
_entity_poly.entity_id
_entity_poly.type
_entity_poly.pdbx_seq_one_letter_code
_entity_poly.pdbx_strand_id
1 'polypeptide(L)'
;MRNYVIPPNHEGGYIYVALSDIGLVKVGKTRNVSARMKQLSTGSGIVITKVEVLGPFVNYGQVELAIHAKLTSERRSGEWFSADFDTVKAIAIDTSGIGTPGAELVNNDAYRYERVFLWFSAHEEQIKYEQALCEILSDTAINFLKEYGTACAPYVALCIHTMGGVTLQQGQKAYSVYPCGFKESTLDQLREDWNNFADKDIFEDSDFDDFLIDISDKDKFKSEAEEWRTDAINNLFTELTDDYQRWLARRMGEHEHA
;
A
#
# COMPACT_ATOMS: atom_id res chain seq x y z
N MET A 1 -9.24 4.79 -22.61
CA MET A 1 -8.80 6.19 -22.34
C MET A 1 -7.59 6.10 -21.43
N ARG A 2 -6.46 6.73 -21.78
CA ARG A 2 -5.24 6.69 -20.94
C ARG A 2 -5.52 7.40 -19.60
N ASN A 3 -5.04 6.81 -18.50
CA ASN A 3 -5.34 7.29 -17.14
C ASN A 3 -4.29 8.31 -16.67
N TYR A 4 -4.48 9.58 -17.04
CA TYR A 4 -3.58 10.67 -16.64
C TYR A 4 -3.94 11.22 -15.26
N VAL A 5 -3.02 11.07 -14.30
CA VAL A 5 -3.18 11.52 -12.90
C VAL A 5 -1.89 12.18 -12.41
N ILE A 6 -2.00 13.33 -11.74
CA ILE A 6 -0.90 13.93 -10.96
C ILE A 6 -1.05 13.48 -9.50
N PRO A 7 -0.05 12.77 -8.92
CA PRO A 7 -0.07 12.38 -7.52
C PRO A 7 -0.26 13.58 -6.58
N PRO A 8 -0.85 13.42 -5.39
CA PRO A 8 -1.08 14.51 -4.44
C PRO A 8 0.20 15.28 -4.07
N ASN A 9 1.33 14.56 -3.99
CA ASN A 9 2.64 15.09 -3.57
C ASN A 9 3.44 15.73 -4.71
N HIS A 10 2.87 15.84 -5.91
CA HIS A 10 3.52 16.47 -7.07
C HIS A 10 2.80 17.76 -7.44
N GLU A 11 3.53 18.75 -7.95
CA GLU A 11 2.93 19.98 -8.44
C GLU A 11 2.43 19.84 -9.89
N GLY A 12 1.44 20.66 -10.26
CA GLY A 12 0.93 20.76 -11.63
C GLY A 12 -0.37 20.01 -11.91
N GLY A 13 -0.71 19.96 -13.20
CA GLY A 13 -1.97 19.42 -13.70
C GLY A 13 -2.05 19.40 -15.22
N TYR A 14 -3.17 18.88 -15.72
CA TYR A 14 -3.44 18.76 -17.15
C TYR A 14 -4.48 19.78 -17.59
N ILE A 15 -4.40 20.17 -18.86
CA ILE A 15 -5.49 20.78 -19.60
C ILE A 15 -6.19 19.68 -20.39
N TYR A 16 -7.52 19.68 -20.40
CA TYR A 16 -8.30 18.83 -21.29
C TYR A 16 -9.15 19.69 -22.22
N VAL A 17 -9.34 19.18 -23.44
CA VAL A 17 -10.34 19.65 -24.41
C VAL A 17 -11.31 18.51 -24.62
N ALA A 18 -12.59 18.70 -24.31
CA ALA A 18 -13.61 17.65 -24.33
C ALA A 18 -14.78 18.05 -25.22
N LEU A 19 -15.13 17.21 -26.20
CA LEU A 19 -16.32 17.36 -27.03
C LEU A 19 -17.50 16.64 -26.39
N SER A 20 -18.63 17.31 -26.26
CA SER A 20 -19.89 16.68 -25.88
C SER A 20 -20.66 16.11 -27.06
N ASP A 21 -21.60 15.21 -26.75
CA ASP A 21 -22.63 14.70 -27.65
C ASP A 21 -23.56 15.80 -28.21
N ILE A 22 -23.79 16.88 -27.46
CA ILE A 22 -24.53 18.07 -27.92
C ILE A 22 -23.70 19.04 -28.76
N GLY A 23 -22.45 18.69 -29.10
CA GLY A 23 -21.60 19.45 -30.02
C GLY A 23 -20.92 20.68 -29.42
N LEU A 24 -20.90 20.82 -28.09
CA LEU A 24 -20.15 21.87 -27.40
C LEU A 24 -18.79 21.35 -26.96
N VAL A 25 -17.78 22.23 -26.97
CA VAL A 25 -16.43 21.88 -26.53
C VAL A 25 -16.14 22.54 -25.19
N LYS A 26 -15.70 21.75 -24.21
CA LYS A 26 -15.22 22.25 -22.91
C LYS A 26 -13.71 22.27 -22.88
N VAL A 27 -13.13 23.37 -22.41
CA VAL A 27 -11.72 23.40 -22.01
C VAL A 27 -11.66 23.57 -20.51
N GLY A 28 -10.93 22.70 -19.82
CA GLY A 28 -10.74 22.84 -18.39
C GLY A 28 -9.47 22.21 -17.90
N LYS A 29 -9.21 22.36 -16.60
CA LYS A 29 -8.06 21.77 -15.93
C LYS A 29 -8.41 20.66 -14.94
N THR A 30 -7.49 19.73 -14.76
CA THR A 30 -7.63 18.66 -13.78
C THR A 30 -6.30 18.03 -13.40
N ARG A 31 -6.23 17.47 -12.19
CA ARG A 31 -5.16 16.57 -11.76
C ARG A 31 -5.48 15.10 -12.01
N ASN A 32 -6.73 14.78 -12.38
CA ASN A 32 -7.16 13.43 -12.71
C ASN A 32 -8.17 13.49 -13.87
N VAL A 33 -7.72 13.12 -15.07
CA VAL A 33 -8.55 13.25 -16.29
C VAL A 33 -9.71 12.27 -16.26
N SER A 34 -9.46 11.02 -15.91
CA SER A 34 -10.50 9.97 -15.88
C SER A 34 -11.63 10.30 -14.91
N ALA A 35 -11.30 10.71 -13.68
CA ALA A 35 -12.29 11.10 -12.68
C ALA A 35 -13.08 12.34 -13.13
N ARG A 36 -12.41 13.32 -13.74
CA ARG A 36 -13.06 14.52 -14.26
C ARG A 36 -14.01 14.22 -15.42
N MET A 37 -13.62 13.36 -16.37
CA MET A 37 -14.49 12.98 -17.48
C MET A 37 -15.73 12.23 -16.97
N LYS A 38 -15.56 11.32 -16.01
CA LYS A 38 -16.69 10.66 -15.35
C LYS A 38 -17.62 11.67 -14.67
N GLN A 39 -17.06 12.62 -13.92
CA GLN A 39 -17.83 13.67 -13.26
C GLN A 39 -18.63 14.53 -14.25
N LEU A 40 -18.02 14.92 -15.38
CA LEU A 40 -18.70 15.68 -16.41
C LEU A 40 -19.86 14.89 -17.00
N SER A 41 -19.65 13.61 -17.33
CA SER A 41 -20.70 12.75 -17.86
C SER A 41 -21.85 12.52 -16.88
N THR A 42 -21.55 12.22 -15.61
CA THR A 42 -22.58 11.91 -14.61
C THR A 42 -23.29 13.14 -14.06
N GLY A 43 -22.56 14.24 -13.87
CA GLY A 43 -23.06 15.44 -13.18
C GLY A 43 -23.87 16.38 -14.07
N SER A 44 -23.70 16.31 -15.39
CA SER A 44 -24.41 17.20 -16.33
C SER A 44 -25.37 16.47 -17.27
N GLY A 45 -25.34 15.12 -17.29
CA GLY A 45 -26.08 14.31 -18.26
C GLY A 45 -25.56 14.40 -19.70
N ILE A 46 -24.43 15.08 -19.90
CA ILE A 46 -23.79 15.30 -21.21
C ILE A 46 -22.76 14.22 -21.44
N VAL A 47 -22.88 13.44 -22.53
CA VAL A 47 -21.88 12.40 -22.84
C VAL A 47 -20.67 13.02 -23.52
N ILE A 48 -19.47 12.76 -22.99
CA ILE A 48 -18.22 13.17 -23.63
C ILE A 48 -17.82 12.16 -24.71
N THR A 49 -17.68 12.63 -25.95
CA THR A 49 -17.43 11.79 -27.13
C THR A 49 -15.98 11.78 -27.58
N LYS A 50 -15.25 12.89 -27.36
CA LYS A 50 -13.81 13.01 -27.67
C LYS A 50 -13.10 13.81 -26.59
N VAL A 51 -11.84 13.47 -26.31
CA VAL A 51 -11.00 14.21 -25.39
C VAL A 51 -9.57 14.28 -25.89
N GLU A 52 -8.99 15.47 -25.84
CA GLU A 52 -7.56 15.73 -25.97
C GLU A 52 -6.99 16.19 -24.62
N VAL A 53 -5.75 15.81 -24.31
CA VAL A 53 -5.10 16.15 -23.04
C VAL A 53 -3.74 16.76 -23.33
N LEU A 54 -3.46 17.91 -22.71
CA LEU A 54 -2.20 18.64 -22.80
C LEU A 54 -1.52 18.73 -21.43
N GLY A 55 -0.20 18.74 -21.42
CA GLY A 55 0.63 18.80 -20.22
C GLY A 55 1.32 17.47 -19.90
N PRO A 56 1.80 17.28 -18.65
CA PRO A 56 1.50 18.10 -17.47
C PRO A 56 2.19 19.48 -17.48
N PHE A 57 1.54 20.47 -16.87
CA PHE A 57 2.13 21.79 -16.65
C PHE A 57 2.12 22.15 -15.17
N VAL A 58 3.22 22.73 -14.66
CA VAL A 58 3.27 23.28 -13.30
C VAL A 58 2.29 24.46 -13.18
N ASN A 59 2.27 25.33 -14.18
CA ASN A 59 1.41 26.50 -14.27
C ASN A 59 0.11 26.25 -15.05
N TYR A 60 -0.42 25.02 -15.06
CA TYR A 60 -1.63 24.64 -15.81
C TYR A 60 -2.85 25.55 -15.59
N GLY A 61 -2.98 26.19 -14.41
CA GLY A 61 -4.01 27.21 -14.18
C GLY A 61 -3.87 28.45 -15.08
N GLN A 62 -2.65 28.92 -15.34
CA GLN A 62 -2.37 30.05 -16.23
C GLN A 62 -2.57 29.66 -17.69
N VAL A 63 -2.18 28.43 -18.06
CA VAL A 63 -2.40 27.89 -19.41
C VAL A 63 -3.89 27.83 -19.74
N GLU A 64 -4.73 27.31 -18.82
CA GLU A 64 -6.19 27.29 -18.99
C GLU A 64 -6.76 28.69 -19.23
N LEU A 65 -6.38 29.65 -18.38
CA LEU A 65 -6.86 31.03 -18.46
C LEU A 65 -6.50 31.69 -19.80
N ALA A 66 -5.28 31.46 -20.29
CA ALA A 66 -4.84 31.97 -21.59
C ALA A 66 -5.65 31.35 -22.76
N ILE A 67 -5.94 30.05 -22.69
CA ILE A 67 -6.78 29.38 -23.70
C ILE A 67 -8.20 29.95 -23.66
N HIS A 68 -8.77 30.09 -22.47
CA HIS A 68 -10.09 30.68 -22.27
C HIS A 68 -10.19 32.11 -22.79
N ALA A 69 -9.13 32.91 -22.64
CA ALA A 69 -9.06 34.27 -23.15
C ALA A 69 -9.13 34.29 -24.69
N LYS A 70 -8.39 33.40 -25.38
CA LYS A 70 -8.43 33.27 -26.84
C LYS A 70 -9.78 32.77 -27.38
N LEU A 71 -10.55 32.04 -26.58
CA LEU A 71 -11.85 31.47 -26.94
C LEU A 71 -13.05 32.30 -26.46
N THR A 72 -12.82 33.52 -25.96
CA THR A 72 -13.88 34.33 -25.31
C THR A 72 -15.06 34.60 -26.23
N SER A 73 -14.83 34.82 -27.52
CA SER A 73 -15.90 35.08 -28.52
C SER A 73 -16.83 33.89 -28.74
N GLU A 74 -16.32 32.67 -28.50
CA GLU A 74 -17.03 31.41 -28.74
C GLU A 74 -17.71 30.89 -27.47
N ARG A 75 -17.54 31.57 -26.33
CA ARG A 75 -18.05 31.13 -25.03
C ARG A 75 -19.57 31.19 -25.00
N ARG A 76 -20.22 30.09 -24.60
CA ARG A 76 -21.68 30.00 -24.46
C ARG A 76 -22.13 29.98 -23.01
N SER A 77 -21.58 29.07 -22.22
CA SER A 77 -21.97 28.91 -20.82
C SER A 77 -20.80 28.40 -20.01
N GLY A 78 -20.33 29.21 -19.06
CA GLY A 78 -19.14 28.90 -18.26
C GLY A 78 -17.92 28.64 -19.15
N GLU A 79 -17.41 27.41 -19.11
CA GLU A 79 -16.22 26.98 -19.84
C GLU A 79 -16.57 26.13 -21.09
N TRP A 80 -17.81 26.24 -21.58
CA TRP A 80 -18.27 25.59 -22.81
C TRP A 80 -18.28 26.58 -23.98
N PHE A 81 -17.76 26.13 -25.12
CA PHE A 81 -17.54 26.91 -26.33
C PHE A 81 -18.29 26.31 -27.53
N SER A 82 -18.84 27.17 -28.39
CA SER A 82 -19.49 26.77 -29.65
C SER A 82 -18.53 26.82 -30.84
N ALA A 83 -17.37 26.19 -30.69
CA ALA A 83 -16.38 26.08 -31.74
C ALA A 83 -16.10 24.61 -32.04
N ASP A 84 -15.62 24.34 -33.25
CA ASP A 84 -15.24 23.00 -33.66
C ASP A 84 -14.11 22.44 -32.77
N PHE A 85 -14.16 21.12 -32.51
CA PHE A 85 -13.22 20.44 -31.60
C PHE A 85 -11.77 20.59 -32.05
N ASP A 86 -11.49 20.42 -33.34
CA ASP A 86 -10.13 20.49 -33.87
C ASP A 86 -9.61 21.93 -33.84
N THR A 87 -10.50 22.92 -34.02
CA THR A 87 -10.17 24.34 -33.86
C THR A 87 -9.81 24.67 -32.41
N VAL A 88 -10.63 24.27 -31.44
CA VAL A 88 -10.36 24.50 -30.01
C VAL A 88 -9.11 23.75 -29.57
N LYS A 89 -8.91 22.52 -30.04
CA LYS A 89 -7.70 21.72 -29.82
C LYS A 89 -6.47 22.43 -30.35
N ALA A 90 -6.49 22.96 -31.57
CA ALA A 90 -5.37 23.67 -32.17
C ALA A 90 -5.00 24.91 -31.35
N ILE A 91 -6.00 25.70 -30.93
CA ILE A 91 -5.79 26.88 -30.06
C ILE A 91 -5.19 26.45 -28.71
N ALA A 92 -5.68 25.36 -28.13
CA ALA A 92 -5.18 24.83 -26.87
C ALA A 92 -3.71 24.38 -26.99
N ILE A 93 -3.35 23.67 -28.07
CA ILE A 93 -1.97 23.24 -28.36
C ILE A 93 -1.05 24.45 -28.54
N ASP A 94 -1.42 25.40 -29.41
CA ASP A 94 -0.63 26.62 -29.65
C ASP A 94 -0.39 27.40 -28.35
N THR A 95 -1.44 27.59 -27.56
CA THR A 95 -1.37 28.35 -26.30
C THR A 95 -0.60 27.61 -25.22
N SER A 96 -0.56 26.27 -25.27
CA SER A 96 0.15 25.46 -24.29
C SER A 96 1.68 25.66 -24.31
N GLY A 97 2.22 26.33 -25.33
CA GLY A 97 3.63 26.73 -25.38
C GLY A 97 4.07 27.69 -24.27
N ILE A 98 3.13 28.34 -23.56
CA ILE A 98 3.43 29.12 -22.34
C ILE A 98 3.51 28.26 -21.07
N GLY A 99 3.18 26.98 -21.19
CA GLY A 99 3.19 26.03 -20.09
C GLY A 99 4.62 25.66 -19.70
N THR A 100 4.93 25.74 -18.42
CA THR A 100 6.14 25.14 -17.86
C THR A 100 5.91 23.63 -17.74
N PRO A 101 6.67 22.78 -18.45
CA PRO A 101 6.53 21.33 -18.33
C PRO A 101 6.65 20.89 -16.87
N GLY A 102 5.71 20.09 -16.40
CA GLY A 102 5.84 19.38 -15.12
C GLY A 102 6.74 18.15 -15.26
N ALA A 103 7.30 17.65 -14.15
CA ALA A 103 8.07 16.41 -14.13
C ALA A 103 7.30 15.27 -14.82
N GLU A 104 8.02 14.46 -15.61
CA GLU A 104 7.47 13.49 -16.55
C GLU A 104 6.43 12.54 -15.93
N LEU A 105 5.51 12.14 -16.81
CA LEU A 105 4.36 11.28 -16.58
C LEU A 105 4.72 10.02 -15.77
N VAL A 106 4.28 9.98 -14.51
CA VAL A 106 4.17 8.73 -13.75
C VAL A 106 3.01 7.93 -14.34
N ASN A 107 3.30 7.05 -15.30
CA ASN A 107 2.31 6.10 -15.82
C ASN A 107 1.92 5.14 -14.68
N ASN A 108 0.73 5.32 -14.12
CA ASN A 108 0.22 4.52 -13.00
C ASN A 108 0.09 3.02 -13.34
N ASP A 109 0.14 2.65 -14.61
CA ASP A 109 0.14 1.25 -15.05
C ASP A 109 1.52 0.59 -14.99
N ALA A 110 2.63 1.35 -15.00
CA ALA A 110 3.98 0.82 -14.79
C ALA A 110 4.14 0.39 -13.32
N TYR A 111 3.86 1.32 -12.38
CA TYR A 111 3.90 1.14 -10.92
C TYR A 111 3.09 -0.07 -10.41
N ARG A 112 2.15 -0.58 -11.21
CA ARG A 112 1.36 -1.75 -10.83
C ARG A 112 2.19 -3.03 -10.86
N TYR A 113 3.09 -3.19 -11.84
CA TYR A 113 3.93 -4.38 -11.94
C TYR A 113 5.05 -4.36 -10.91
N GLU A 114 5.71 -3.21 -10.69
CA GLU A 114 6.75 -3.14 -9.67
C GLU A 114 6.17 -3.32 -8.27
N ARG A 115 5.03 -2.71 -7.93
CA ARG A 115 4.41 -2.94 -6.62
C ARG A 115 3.97 -4.38 -6.41
N VAL A 116 3.47 -5.06 -7.44
CA VAL A 116 3.16 -6.50 -7.36
C VAL A 116 4.44 -7.31 -7.14
N PHE A 117 5.53 -6.99 -7.86
CA PHE A 117 6.82 -7.65 -7.67
C PHE A 117 7.41 -7.42 -6.26
N LEU A 118 7.38 -6.19 -5.75
CA LEU A 118 7.85 -5.87 -4.41
C LEU A 118 6.99 -6.54 -3.32
N TRP A 119 5.69 -6.67 -3.55
CA TRP A 119 4.80 -7.40 -2.65
C TRP A 119 5.11 -8.90 -2.63
N PHE A 120 5.36 -9.52 -3.78
CA PHE A 120 5.86 -10.90 -3.83
C PHE A 120 7.22 -11.05 -3.15
N SER A 121 8.12 -10.08 -3.33
CA SER A 121 9.44 -10.08 -2.69
C SER A 121 9.31 -10.01 -1.16
N ALA A 122 8.43 -9.14 -0.64
CA ALA A 122 8.15 -9.06 0.79
C ALA A 122 7.61 -10.39 1.34
N HIS A 123 6.74 -11.07 0.59
CA HIS A 123 6.28 -12.41 0.96
C HIS A 123 7.39 -13.45 0.97
N GLU A 124 8.25 -13.49 -0.05
CA GLU A 124 9.37 -14.44 -0.10
C GLU A 124 10.35 -14.22 1.06
N GLU A 125 10.67 -12.97 1.38
CA GLU A 125 11.52 -12.63 2.52
C GLU A 125 10.87 -13.01 3.85
N GLN A 126 9.57 -12.74 4.03
CA GLN A 126 8.85 -13.18 5.22
C GLN A 126 8.85 -14.71 5.36
N ILE A 127 8.66 -15.46 4.27
CA ILE A 127 8.70 -16.93 4.31
C ILE A 127 10.08 -17.43 4.77
N LYS A 128 11.17 -16.83 4.29
CA LYS A 128 12.53 -17.17 4.73
C LYS A 128 12.74 -16.86 6.21
N TYR A 129 12.26 -15.71 6.66
CA TYR A 129 12.32 -15.31 8.06
C TYR A 129 11.56 -16.28 8.96
N GLU A 130 10.35 -16.67 8.57
CA GLU A 130 9.53 -17.64 9.31
C GLU A 130 10.19 -19.03 9.37
N GLN A 131 10.84 -19.46 8.29
CA GLN A 131 11.60 -20.71 8.28
C GLN A 131 12.76 -20.64 9.28
N ALA A 132 13.52 -19.55 9.29
CA ALA A 132 14.62 -19.34 10.24
C ALA A 132 14.11 -19.28 11.70
N LEU A 133 13.00 -18.57 11.96
CA LEU A 133 12.36 -18.58 13.27
C LEU A 133 12.01 -20.00 13.71
N CYS A 134 11.42 -20.81 12.83
CA CYS A 134 11.01 -22.17 13.18
C CYS A 134 12.18 -23.12 13.48
N GLU A 135 13.43 -22.78 13.17
CA GLU A 135 14.60 -23.61 13.49
C GLU A 135 14.77 -23.83 15.00
N ILE A 136 14.24 -22.93 15.84
CA ILE A 136 14.28 -23.10 17.30
C ILE A 136 13.21 -24.07 17.81
N LEU A 137 12.23 -24.46 16.99
CA LEU A 137 11.14 -25.32 17.42
C LEU A 137 11.48 -26.79 17.18
N SER A 138 10.99 -27.67 18.04
CA SER A 138 10.98 -29.11 17.75
C SER A 138 9.96 -29.45 16.66
N ASP A 139 10.21 -30.53 15.90
CA ASP A 139 9.23 -31.04 14.92
C ASP A 139 7.86 -31.30 15.54
N THR A 140 7.82 -31.77 16.79
CA THR A 140 6.58 -31.98 17.55
C THR A 140 5.82 -30.68 17.76
N ALA A 141 6.50 -29.60 18.20
CA ALA A 141 5.89 -28.29 18.38
C ALA A 141 5.37 -27.72 17.05
N ILE A 142 6.17 -27.84 15.99
CA ILE A 142 5.79 -27.37 14.65
C ILE A 142 4.53 -28.09 14.16
N ASN A 143 4.49 -29.42 14.28
CA ASN A 143 3.35 -30.21 13.82
C ASN A 143 2.10 -29.88 14.63
N PHE A 144 2.21 -29.74 15.95
CA PHE A 144 1.12 -29.32 16.82
C PHE A 144 0.57 -27.94 16.42
N LEU A 145 1.44 -26.94 16.27
CA LEU A 145 1.02 -25.56 15.95
C LEU A 145 0.45 -25.42 14.54
N LYS A 146 0.91 -26.23 13.58
CA LYS A 146 0.36 -26.27 12.21
C LYS A 146 -1.10 -26.69 12.18
N GLU A 147 -1.60 -27.43 13.17
CA GLU A 147 -3.02 -27.75 13.26
C GLU A 147 -3.90 -26.51 13.48
N TYR A 148 -3.34 -25.43 14.03
CA TYR A 148 -4.01 -24.14 14.26
C TYR A 148 -3.91 -23.21 13.05
N GLY A 149 -2.79 -23.22 12.35
CA GLY A 149 -2.59 -22.43 11.15
C GLY A 149 -1.13 -22.38 10.72
N THR A 150 -0.89 -22.02 9.46
CA THR A 150 0.48 -21.96 8.93
C THR A 150 1.33 -20.84 9.55
N ALA A 151 0.70 -19.78 10.05
CA ALA A 151 1.37 -18.68 10.74
C ALA A 151 1.64 -18.96 12.24
N CYS A 152 0.95 -19.92 12.86
CA CYS A 152 1.00 -20.13 14.31
C CYS A 152 2.37 -20.61 14.80
N ALA A 153 3.04 -21.49 14.05
CA ALA A 153 4.37 -21.97 14.40
C ALA A 153 5.42 -20.83 14.42
N PRO A 154 5.61 -20.05 13.34
CA PRO A 154 6.56 -18.95 13.38
C PRO A 154 6.16 -17.83 14.36
N TYR A 155 4.87 -17.59 14.56
CA TYR A 155 4.40 -16.64 15.57
C TYR A 155 4.84 -17.04 16.99
N VAL A 156 4.63 -18.29 17.37
CA VAL A 156 5.10 -18.82 18.66
C VAL A 156 6.62 -18.82 18.75
N ALA A 157 7.33 -19.14 17.66
CA ALA A 157 8.79 -19.06 17.64
C ALA A 157 9.29 -17.63 17.91
N LEU A 158 8.64 -16.59 17.35
CA LEU A 158 8.95 -15.20 17.65
C LEU A 158 8.76 -14.87 19.13
N CYS A 159 7.66 -15.34 19.73
CA CYS A 159 7.40 -15.17 21.15
C CYS A 159 8.53 -15.80 21.99
N ILE A 160 8.97 -17.01 21.64
CA ILE A 160 10.09 -17.70 22.31
C ILE A 160 11.41 -16.96 22.12
N HIS A 161 11.69 -16.40 20.94
CA HIS A 161 12.89 -15.57 20.74
C HIS A 161 12.94 -14.36 21.68
N THR A 162 11.77 -13.82 22.05
CA THR A 162 11.64 -12.66 22.92
C THR A 162 11.65 -13.03 24.40
N MET A 163 11.03 -14.17 24.74
CA MET A 163 10.73 -14.55 26.13
C MET A 163 11.49 -15.79 26.62
N GLY A 164 12.25 -16.46 25.77
CA GLY A 164 12.96 -17.72 26.07
C GLY A 164 12.09 -18.98 26.09
N GLY A 165 10.77 -18.83 26.26
CA GLY A 165 9.79 -19.92 26.24
C GLY A 165 8.36 -19.37 26.37
N VAL A 166 7.36 -20.18 26.04
CA VAL A 166 5.95 -19.85 26.23
C VAL A 166 5.14 -21.05 26.73
N THR A 167 4.01 -20.77 27.36
CA THR A 167 3.00 -21.76 27.72
C THR A 167 1.76 -21.57 26.87
N LEU A 168 1.37 -22.59 26.12
CA LEU A 168 0.12 -22.57 25.36
C LEU A 168 -1.00 -23.18 26.21
N GLN A 169 -2.08 -22.45 26.45
CA GLN A 169 -3.22 -22.92 27.25
C GLN A 169 -4.38 -23.35 26.36
N GLN A 170 -4.92 -24.55 26.59
CA GLN A 170 -6.15 -25.04 25.99
C GLN A 170 -7.11 -25.54 27.08
N GLY A 171 -7.95 -24.65 27.61
CA GLY A 171 -8.75 -24.93 28.79
C GLY A 171 -7.88 -25.27 30.00
N GLN A 172 -7.95 -26.53 30.46
CA GLN A 172 -7.14 -27.06 31.58
C GLN A 172 -5.81 -27.70 31.13
N LYS A 173 -5.69 -28.00 29.84
CA LYS A 173 -4.44 -28.51 29.27
C LYS A 173 -3.49 -27.34 29.03
N ALA A 174 -2.21 -27.60 29.22
CA ALA A 174 -1.17 -26.64 28.90
C ALA A 174 0.01 -27.31 28.21
N TYR A 175 0.72 -26.55 27.39
CA TYR A 175 1.86 -27.03 26.63
C TYR A 175 3.03 -26.07 26.80
N SER A 176 4.12 -26.53 27.39
CA SER A 176 5.35 -25.74 27.45
C SER A 176 6.09 -25.88 26.13
N VAL A 177 6.38 -24.75 25.49
CA VAL A 177 7.14 -24.67 24.24
C VAL A 177 8.37 -23.80 24.49
N TYR A 178 9.53 -24.34 24.18
CA TYR A 178 10.83 -23.72 24.43
C TYR A 178 11.81 -24.20 23.34
N PRO A 179 13.02 -23.61 23.23
CA PRO A 179 13.96 -24.01 22.19
C PRO A 179 14.19 -25.52 22.16
N CYS A 180 13.91 -26.12 21.00
CA CYS A 180 13.98 -27.54 20.69
C CYS A 180 13.11 -28.46 21.57
N GLY A 181 12.10 -27.92 22.26
CA GLY A 181 11.30 -28.67 23.23
C GLY A 181 9.80 -28.43 23.15
N PHE A 182 9.05 -29.44 23.56
CA PHE A 182 7.59 -29.44 23.65
C PHE A 182 7.14 -30.43 24.72
N LYS A 183 6.32 -30.00 25.68
CA LYS A 183 5.84 -30.86 26.76
C LYS A 183 4.37 -30.56 27.09
N GLU A 184 3.51 -31.57 27.03
CA GLU A 184 2.15 -31.49 27.56
C GLU A 184 2.16 -31.56 29.09
N SER A 185 1.31 -30.74 29.71
CA SER A 185 1.11 -30.62 31.15
C SER A 185 -0.31 -30.13 31.44
N THR A 186 -0.59 -29.78 32.69
CA THR A 186 -1.77 -29.01 33.09
C THR A 186 -1.36 -27.61 33.48
N LEU A 187 -2.29 -26.66 33.39
CA LEU A 187 -2.03 -25.27 33.80
C LEU A 187 -1.64 -25.21 35.29
N ASP A 188 -2.33 -25.97 36.13
CA ASP A 188 -2.06 -26.05 37.58
C ASP A 188 -0.62 -26.53 37.86
N GLN A 189 -0.18 -27.59 37.16
CA GLN A 189 1.18 -28.11 37.35
C GLN A 189 2.23 -27.09 36.92
N LEU A 190 2.02 -26.38 35.81
CA LEU A 190 2.99 -25.37 35.34
C LEU A 190 3.03 -24.15 36.28
N ARG A 191 1.90 -23.73 36.85
CA ARG A 191 1.86 -22.69 37.87
C ARG A 191 2.55 -23.13 39.16
N GLU A 192 2.38 -24.38 39.57
CA GLU A 192 3.10 -24.95 40.71
C GLU A 192 4.61 -24.98 40.45
N ASP A 193 5.04 -25.46 39.28
CA ASP A 193 6.45 -25.52 38.87
C ASP A 193 7.07 -24.10 38.83
N TRP A 194 6.35 -23.11 38.31
CA TRP A 194 6.77 -21.69 38.33
C TRP A 194 6.93 -21.15 39.74
N ASN A 195 5.95 -21.42 40.61
CA ASN A 195 5.98 -20.96 42.01
C ASN A 195 7.11 -21.62 42.83
N ASN A 196 7.48 -22.84 42.47
CA ASN A 196 8.54 -23.62 43.10
C ASN A 196 9.93 -23.39 42.47
N PHE A 197 10.02 -22.57 41.41
CA PHE A 197 11.29 -22.25 40.77
C PHE A 197 12.19 -21.51 41.77
N ALA A 198 13.39 -22.05 42.00
CA ALA A 198 14.20 -21.74 43.17
C ALA A 198 14.90 -20.37 43.14
N ASP A 199 14.83 -19.65 42.01
CA ASP A 199 15.62 -18.43 41.75
C ASP A 199 14.69 -17.25 41.38
N LYS A 200 13.74 -16.94 42.27
CA LYS A 200 12.81 -15.80 42.10
C LYS A 200 13.53 -14.46 42.07
N ASP A 201 14.74 -14.39 42.61
CA ASP A 201 15.58 -13.19 42.66
C ASP A 201 16.15 -12.80 41.27
N ILE A 202 16.11 -13.69 40.27
CA ILE A 202 16.55 -13.39 38.89
C ILE A 202 15.39 -12.83 38.02
N PHE A 203 14.14 -13.15 38.38
CA PHE A 203 12.93 -12.83 37.63
C PHE A 203 11.92 -12.02 38.47
N GLU A 204 12.42 -11.18 39.40
CA GLU A 204 11.63 -10.52 40.46
C GLU A 204 10.34 -9.81 39.98
N ASP A 205 10.23 -9.47 38.69
CA ASP A 205 9.11 -8.72 38.11
C ASP A 205 8.27 -9.46 37.04
N SER A 206 8.55 -10.73 36.68
CA SER A 206 7.79 -11.41 35.60
C SER A 206 6.61 -12.24 36.13
N ASP A 207 5.40 -12.00 35.63
CA ASP A 207 4.22 -12.82 35.95
C ASP A 207 4.19 -14.07 35.05
N PHE A 208 3.74 -15.22 35.58
CA PHE A 208 3.57 -16.43 34.79
C PHE A 208 2.65 -16.19 33.58
N ASP A 209 1.64 -15.33 33.78
CA ASP A 209 0.64 -15.01 32.77
C ASP A 209 1.23 -14.23 31.58
N ASP A 210 2.40 -13.58 31.74
CA ASP A 210 3.08 -12.88 30.64
C ASP A 210 3.59 -13.85 29.56
N PHE A 211 3.81 -15.11 29.92
CA PHE A 211 4.31 -16.16 29.02
C PHE A 211 3.17 -17.03 28.45
N LEU A 212 1.92 -16.71 28.79
CA LEU A 212 0.77 -17.54 28.49
C LEU A 212 0.06 -17.10 27.21
N ILE A 213 -0.11 -18.03 26.28
CA ILE A 213 -0.84 -17.83 25.03
C ILE A 213 -2.09 -18.73 25.07
N ASP A 214 -3.27 -18.13 25.09
CA ASP A 214 -4.53 -18.87 25.05
C ASP A 214 -4.83 -19.37 23.63
N ILE A 215 -4.79 -20.70 23.47
CA ILE A 215 -5.10 -21.41 22.23
C ILE A 215 -6.45 -22.15 22.31
N SER A 216 -7.28 -21.84 23.32
CA SER A 216 -8.61 -22.45 23.50
C SER A 216 -9.56 -22.03 22.37
N ASP A 217 -9.51 -20.76 21.96
CA ASP A 217 -10.19 -20.28 20.77
C ASP A 217 -9.24 -20.36 19.57
N LYS A 218 -9.41 -21.42 18.80
CA LYS A 218 -8.58 -21.73 17.63
C LYS A 218 -8.64 -20.63 16.57
N ASP A 219 -9.80 -20.04 16.34
CA ASP A 219 -10.00 -19.03 15.30
C ASP A 219 -9.38 -17.70 15.72
N LYS A 220 -9.52 -17.34 17.00
CA LYS A 220 -8.84 -16.17 17.58
C LYS A 220 -7.32 -16.30 17.49
N PHE A 221 -6.74 -17.40 18.00
CA PHE A 221 -5.29 -17.61 17.99
C PHE A 221 -4.73 -17.62 16.56
N LYS A 222 -5.43 -18.27 15.62
CA LYS A 222 -5.06 -18.23 14.19
C LYS A 222 -5.09 -16.80 13.65
N SER A 223 -6.12 -16.03 13.98
CA SER A 223 -6.28 -14.65 13.48
C SER A 223 -5.17 -13.74 13.98
N GLU A 224 -4.78 -13.84 15.26
CA GLU A 224 -3.64 -13.10 15.83
C GLU A 224 -2.32 -13.43 15.12
N ALA A 225 -2.07 -14.71 14.84
CA ALA A 225 -0.87 -15.12 14.12
C ALA A 225 -0.85 -14.62 12.65
N GLU A 226 -2.00 -14.62 11.97
CA GLU A 226 -2.11 -14.09 10.60
C GLU A 226 -2.04 -12.56 10.55
N GLU A 227 -2.53 -11.86 11.58
CA GLU A 227 -2.39 -10.41 11.73
C GLU A 227 -0.92 -10.03 11.87
N TRP A 228 -0.19 -10.70 12.78
CA TRP A 228 1.26 -10.54 12.91
C TRP A 228 2.00 -10.73 11.58
N ARG A 229 1.71 -11.83 10.87
CA ARG A 229 2.33 -12.13 9.58
C ARG A 229 2.02 -11.02 8.56
N THR A 230 0.76 -10.59 8.49
CA THR A 230 0.30 -9.54 7.57
C THR A 230 1.02 -8.21 7.83
N ASP A 231 1.16 -7.82 9.10
CA ASP A 231 1.87 -6.61 9.50
C ASP A 231 3.36 -6.67 9.15
N ALA A 232 4.01 -7.82 9.38
CA ALA A 232 5.40 -8.03 8.99
C ALA A 232 5.61 -7.86 7.48
N ILE A 233 4.74 -8.45 6.66
CA ILE A 233 4.77 -8.31 5.19
C ILE A 233 4.54 -6.86 4.77
N ASN A 234 3.58 -6.16 5.39
CA ASN A 234 3.29 -4.77 5.07
C ASN A 234 4.48 -3.85 5.39
N ASN A 235 5.17 -4.10 6.51
CA ASN A 235 6.38 -3.37 6.88
C ASN A 235 7.51 -3.60 5.87
N LEU A 236 7.82 -4.87 5.55
CA LEU A 236 8.83 -5.22 4.53
C LEU A 236 8.49 -4.61 3.17
N PHE A 237 7.23 -4.67 2.76
CA PHE A 237 6.78 -4.08 1.51
C PHE A 237 6.98 -2.55 1.47
N THR A 238 6.74 -1.88 2.61
CA THR A 238 6.97 -0.43 2.74
C THR A 238 8.45 -0.11 2.62
N GLU A 239 9.32 -0.83 3.34
CA GLU A 239 10.77 -0.67 3.28
C GLU A 239 11.32 -0.87 1.85
N LEU A 240 10.91 -1.96 1.20
CA LEU A 240 11.30 -2.26 -0.18
C LEU A 240 10.82 -1.19 -1.17
N THR A 241 9.63 -0.64 -0.95
CA THR A 241 9.11 0.48 -1.75
C THR A 241 9.97 1.73 -1.57
N ASP A 242 10.34 2.06 -0.34
CA ASP A 242 11.17 3.23 -0.02
C ASP A 242 12.59 3.09 -0.57
N ASP A 243 13.18 1.89 -0.49
CA ASP A 243 14.47 1.58 -1.12
C ASP A 243 14.42 1.75 -2.63
N TYR A 244 13.36 1.25 -3.27
CA TYR A 244 13.15 1.41 -4.71
C TYR A 244 13.03 2.88 -5.11
N GLN A 245 12.27 3.68 -4.36
CA GLN A 245 12.17 5.13 -4.61
C GLN A 245 13.52 5.84 -4.46
N ARG A 246 14.29 5.50 -3.42
CA ARG A 246 15.65 6.04 -3.22
C ARG A 246 16.58 5.68 -4.37
N TRP A 247 16.50 4.45 -4.87
CA TRP A 247 17.28 3.99 -6.02
C TRP A 247 16.92 4.76 -7.30
N LEU A 248 15.63 4.96 -7.59
CA LEU A 248 15.18 5.75 -8.73
C LEU A 248 15.67 7.20 -8.67
N ALA A 249 15.58 7.84 -7.50
CA ALA A 249 16.03 9.21 -7.31
C ALA A 249 17.53 9.39 -7.61
N ARG A 250 18.38 8.43 -7.19
CA ARG A 250 19.81 8.45 -7.49
C ARG A 250 20.08 8.38 -9.00
N ARG A 251 19.39 7.48 -9.71
CA ARG A 251 19.56 7.35 -11.17
C ARG A 251 19.15 8.59 -11.94
N MET A 252 18.08 9.27 -11.54
CA MET A 252 17.66 10.50 -12.20
C MET A 252 18.67 11.64 -11.99
N GLY A 253 19.23 11.78 -10.78
CA GLY A 253 20.26 12.78 -10.50
C GLY A 253 21.58 12.56 -11.23
N GLU A 254 21.95 11.30 -11.52
CA GLU A 254 23.15 10.98 -12.32
C GLU A 254 23.01 11.41 -13.79
N HIS A 255 21.78 11.51 -14.31
CA HIS A 255 21.50 11.93 -15.68
C HIS A 255 21.37 13.46 -15.87
N GLU A 256 21.25 14.24 -14.79
CA GLU A 256 21.24 15.72 -14.86
C GLU A 256 22.64 16.35 -14.93
N HIS A 257 23.70 15.55 -14.80
CA HIS A 257 25.10 15.99 -14.80
C HIS A 257 25.95 15.39 -15.92
N ALA A 258 25.34 14.71 -16.90
CA ALA A 258 25.98 14.17 -18.10
C ALA A 258 25.57 14.95 -19.35
#